data_AF-A0A919P8D3-F1
#
_entry.id   AF-A0A919P8D3-F1
#
_cell.length_a   1.000
_cell.length_b   1.000
_cell.length_c   1.000
_cell.angle_alpha   90.00
_cell.angle_beta   90.00
_cell.angle_gamma   90.00
#
_symmetry.space_group_name_H-M   'P 1'
#
loop_
_entity.id
_entity.type
_entity.pdbx_description
1 polymer ?
#
loop_
_entity_poly.entity_id
_entity_poly.type
_entity_poly.pdbx_seq_one_letter_code
_entity_poly.pdbx_strand_id
1 'polypeptide(L)'
;MIRRRRRHPHADLLLEGRWLPVTRSMSFIRADPQTCIDVFEKRTGHVVLERFGSPRRVREVAGDGIEQLLAALLPLDDEGHRHLLVRTANPDWTAVFTNHWRGGRSHLAAQMGMGGLRVVTATDVPHTINLLRTRGDWGDRSLVLWEPWPERQVRHGTVDWMLHHVQAGVGDRGWFFHAGSGYTDERLDIPFPLGRVWDERALRAVHKFDHDHLVEACRMLGLRPFDADFYAPDAAGLILERSDLPAPDERSYTLAQARGEERVDR
;
A
#
# COMPACT_ATOMS: atom_id res chain seq x y z
N MET A 1 -19.83 -24.01 21.38
CA MET A 1 -19.66 -22.56 21.14
C MET A 1 -18.23 -22.19 21.56
N ILE A 2 -17.27 -22.23 20.62
CA ILE A 2 -15.86 -21.96 20.93
C ILE A 2 -15.70 -20.45 21.07
N ARG A 3 -15.39 -19.98 22.29
CA ARG A 3 -14.92 -18.62 22.51
C ARG A 3 -13.62 -18.45 21.73
N ARG A 4 -13.68 -17.86 20.53
CA ARG A 4 -12.49 -17.32 19.87
C ARG A 4 -11.86 -16.34 20.88
N ARG A 5 -10.71 -16.71 21.46
CA ARG A 5 -9.88 -15.77 22.24
C ARG A 5 -9.73 -14.53 21.38
N ARG A 6 -10.02 -13.33 21.93
CA ARG A 6 -9.71 -12.08 21.24
C ARG A 6 -8.20 -12.05 21.00
N ARG A 7 -7.77 -12.32 19.77
CA ARG A 7 -6.38 -12.11 19.35
C ARG A 7 -6.05 -10.63 19.49
N HIS A 8 -4.79 -10.31 19.77
CA HIS A 8 -4.33 -8.93 19.75
C HIS A 8 -4.60 -8.36 18.35
N PRO A 9 -5.13 -7.14 18.22
CA PRO A 9 -5.59 -6.59 16.93
C PRO A 9 -4.51 -6.54 15.83
N HIS A 10 -3.24 -6.64 16.21
CA HIS A 10 -2.09 -6.58 15.31
C HIS A 10 -1.37 -7.91 15.10
N ALA A 11 -1.78 -9.00 15.77
CA ALA A 11 -1.07 -10.28 15.76
C ALA A 11 -0.98 -10.90 14.35
N ASP A 12 -1.96 -10.60 13.50
CA ASP A 12 -2.05 -11.13 12.13
C ASP A 12 -1.49 -10.14 11.09
N LEU A 13 -0.88 -9.02 11.51
CA LEU A 13 -0.25 -8.04 10.62
C LEU A 13 1.24 -8.35 10.42
N LEU A 14 1.81 -7.83 9.32
CA LEU A 14 3.25 -7.91 9.06
C LEU A 14 4.05 -7.35 10.24
N LEU A 15 5.00 -8.16 10.75
CA LEU A 15 5.83 -7.84 11.92
C LEU A 15 4.98 -7.45 13.15
N GLU A 16 3.83 -8.10 13.31
CA GLU A 16 2.87 -7.89 14.41
C GLU A 16 2.43 -6.42 14.55
N GLY A 17 2.45 -5.67 13.44
CA GLY A 17 2.08 -4.26 13.40
C GLY A 17 3.09 -3.30 14.05
N ARG A 18 4.28 -3.76 14.46
CA ARG A 18 5.34 -2.90 15.04
C ARG A 18 5.81 -1.80 14.09
N TRP A 19 5.69 -2.05 12.79
CA TRP A 19 6.07 -1.14 11.71
C TRP A 19 4.90 -0.33 11.15
N LEU A 20 3.77 -0.29 11.84
CA LEU A 20 2.74 0.69 11.48
C LEU A 20 3.30 2.11 11.65
N PRO A 21 3.01 3.02 10.72
CA PRO A 21 2.05 2.85 9.63
C PRO A 21 2.70 2.50 8.27
N VAL A 22 4.00 2.20 8.22
CA VAL A 22 4.71 1.81 7.00
C VAL A 22 4.12 0.53 6.40
N THR A 23 3.76 -0.45 7.25
CA THR A 23 3.15 -1.72 6.82
C THR A 23 1.62 -1.68 6.72
N ARG A 24 1.02 -0.49 6.81
CA ARG A 24 -0.43 -0.29 6.76
C ARG A 24 -1.02 -0.70 5.42
N SER A 25 -0.34 -0.32 4.34
CA SER A 25 -0.71 -0.60 2.97
C SER A 25 0.53 -1.06 2.22
N MET A 26 0.49 -2.29 1.74
CA MET A 26 1.60 -2.90 1.01
C MET A 26 1.22 -3.00 -0.45
N SER A 27 2.04 -2.39 -1.31
CA SER A 27 1.83 -2.41 -2.74
C SER A 27 2.75 -3.43 -3.40
N PHE A 28 2.25 -4.15 -4.39
CA PHE A 28 2.96 -5.15 -5.16
C PHE A 28 2.83 -4.81 -6.64
N ILE A 29 3.94 -4.71 -7.35
CA ILE A 29 3.96 -4.41 -8.78
C ILE A 29 4.48 -5.64 -9.50
N ARG A 30 3.79 -6.04 -10.57
CA ARG A 30 4.18 -7.22 -11.36
C ARG A 30 5.31 -6.88 -12.35
N ALA A 31 6.48 -6.59 -11.80
CA ALA A 31 7.73 -6.32 -12.51
C ALA A 31 8.89 -6.46 -11.51
N ASP A 32 10.13 -6.54 -12.00
CA ASP A 32 11.32 -6.46 -11.14
C ASP A 32 11.54 -5.03 -10.61
N PRO A 33 12.33 -4.84 -9.52
CA PRO A 33 12.50 -3.54 -8.90
C PRO A 33 13.07 -2.45 -9.82
N GLN A 34 13.99 -2.80 -10.73
CA GLN A 34 14.59 -1.82 -11.63
C GLN A 34 13.59 -1.36 -12.68
N THR A 35 12.83 -2.29 -13.27
CA THR A 35 11.74 -1.94 -14.19
C THR A 35 10.71 -1.01 -13.52
N CYS A 36 10.37 -1.24 -12.25
CA CYS A 36 9.47 -0.36 -11.49
C CYS A 36 10.01 1.07 -11.39
N ILE A 37 11.30 1.22 -11.12
CA ILE A 37 11.98 2.53 -11.05
C ILE A 37 11.98 3.20 -12.42
N ASP A 38 12.35 2.47 -13.48
CA ASP A 38 12.47 3.02 -14.83
C ASP A 38 11.13 3.56 -15.35
N VAL A 39 10.03 2.81 -15.14
CA VAL A 39 8.68 3.25 -15.51
C VAL A 39 8.25 4.47 -14.70
N PHE A 40 8.60 4.53 -13.41
CA PHE A 40 8.22 5.64 -12.54
C PHE A 40 8.99 6.92 -12.86
N GLU A 41 10.28 6.82 -13.10
CA GLU A 41 11.12 7.94 -13.54
C GLU A 41 10.69 8.44 -14.92
N LYS A 42 10.43 7.54 -15.89
CA LYS A 42 9.91 7.93 -17.20
C LYS A 42 8.63 8.76 -17.11
N ARG A 43 7.73 8.41 -16.17
CA ARG A 43 6.42 9.06 -16.03
C ARG A 43 6.46 10.33 -15.19
N THR A 44 7.26 10.35 -14.12
CA THR A 44 7.20 11.40 -13.08
C THR A 44 8.49 12.18 -12.90
N GLY A 45 9.59 11.75 -13.52
CA GLY A 45 10.91 12.38 -13.35
C GLY A 45 10.94 13.85 -13.75
N HIS A 46 10.21 14.22 -14.81
CA HIS A 46 10.09 15.63 -15.23
C HIS A 46 9.43 16.51 -14.15
N VAL A 47 8.35 16.03 -13.51
CA VAL A 47 7.67 16.75 -12.42
C VAL A 47 8.61 16.97 -11.23
N VAL A 48 9.40 15.95 -10.89
CA VAL A 48 10.38 16.05 -9.79
C VAL A 48 11.47 17.06 -10.14
N LEU A 49 12.00 17.00 -11.36
CA LEU A 49 13.04 17.91 -11.81
C LEU A 49 12.54 19.36 -11.82
N GLU A 50 11.32 19.60 -12.29
CA GLU A 50 10.69 20.93 -12.27
C GLU A 50 10.43 21.43 -10.86
N ARG A 51 9.95 20.57 -9.95
CA ARG A 51 9.58 20.96 -8.58
C ARG A 51 10.79 21.14 -7.66
N PHE A 52 11.80 20.27 -7.77
CA PHE A 52 12.90 20.17 -6.81
C PHE A 52 14.27 20.49 -7.42
N GLY A 53 14.36 20.70 -8.74
CA GLY A 53 15.60 21.08 -9.42
C GLY A 53 16.65 19.96 -9.50
N SER A 54 16.33 18.74 -9.08
CA SER A 54 17.24 17.59 -9.15
C SER A 54 16.46 16.30 -9.37
N PRO A 55 17.00 15.33 -10.14
CA PRO A 55 16.36 14.04 -10.35
C PRO A 55 16.35 13.21 -9.07
N ARG A 56 15.49 12.20 -8.97
CA ARG A 56 15.56 11.24 -7.86
C ARG A 56 16.88 10.46 -7.93
N ARG A 57 17.32 9.96 -6.78
CA ARG A 57 18.46 9.03 -6.67
C ARG A 57 17.95 7.64 -6.33
N VAL A 58 18.68 6.65 -6.83
CA VAL A 58 18.50 5.24 -6.49
C VAL A 58 19.73 4.77 -5.73
N ARG A 59 19.52 4.03 -4.63
CA ARG A 59 20.60 3.36 -3.91
C ARG A 59 20.18 1.98 -3.46
N GLU A 60 21.14 1.08 -3.40
CA GLU A 60 20.96 -0.26 -2.86
C GLU A 60 20.94 -0.23 -1.33
N VAL A 61 20.18 -1.14 -0.75
CA VAL A 61 20.15 -1.44 0.68
C VAL A 61 20.19 -2.95 0.87
N ALA A 62 20.87 -3.39 1.93
CA ALA A 62 20.93 -4.79 2.32
C ALA A 62 20.51 -4.95 3.78
N GLY A 63 19.98 -6.11 4.11
CA GLY A 63 19.62 -6.47 5.49
C GLY A 63 19.08 -7.89 5.57
N ASP A 64 19.26 -8.54 6.72
CA ASP A 64 18.95 -9.97 6.93
C ASP A 64 17.43 -10.29 6.95
N GLY A 65 16.60 -9.33 6.54
CA GLY A 65 15.15 -9.47 6.47
C GLY A 65 14.45 -8.13 6.30
N ILE A 66 13.14 -8.19 6.06
CA ILE A 66 12.33 -7.01 5.77
C ILE A 66 12.37 -5.95 6.88
N GLU A 67 12.46 -6.36 8.15
CA GLU A 67 12.55 -5.43 9.29
C GLU A 67 13.77 -4.51 9.20
N GLN A 68 14.94 -5.04 8.82
CA GLN A 68 16.15 -4.22 8.65
C GLN A 68 16.04 -3.30 7.42
N LEU A 69 15.47 -3.79 6.31
CA LEU A 69 15.28 -3.00 5.09
C LEU A 69 14.29 -1.85 5.32
N LEU A 70 13.20 -2.07 6.06
CA LEU A 70 12.24 -1.02 6.41
C LEU A 70 12.87 0.10 7.22
N ALA A 71 13.94 -0.15 8.00
CA ALA A 71 14.65 0.88 8.73
C ALA A 71 15.25 1.96 7.82
N ALA A 72 15.56 1.62 6.55
CA ALA A 72 16.04 2.58 5.56
C ALA A 72 14.98 3.64 5.16
N LEU A 73 13.72 3.44 5.53
CA LEU A 73 12.64 4.41 5.34
C LEU A 73 12.54 5.43 6.49
N LEU A 74 13.28 5.24 7.59
CA LEU A 74 13.25 6.18 8.71
C LEU A 74 14.21 7.37 8.48
N PRO A 75 13.87 8.57 8.98
CA PRO A 75 12.59 8.97 9.58
C PRO A 75 11.42 9.06 8.58
N LEU A 76 10.19 8.98 9.06
CA LEU A 76 9.00 9.18 8.23
C LEU A 76 8.84 10.66 7.86
N ASP A 77 8.19 10.97 6.74
CA ASP A 77 7.95 12.36 6.29
C ASP A 77 6.49 12.59 5.88
N ASP A 78 6.14 13.85 5.61
CA ASP A 78 4.80 14.31 5.22
C ASP A 78 4.41 13.92 3.78
N GLU A 79 5.35 13.84 2.84
CA GLU A 79 5.05 13.64 1.41
C GLU A 79 5.32 12.21 0.89
N GLY A 80 5.99 11.36 1.67
CA GLY A 80 6.34 9.99 1.30
C GLY A 80 7.39 9.92 0.19
N HIS A 81 8.48 10.68 0.29
CA HIS A 81 9.45 10.82 -0.81
C HIS A 81 10.37 9.63 -1.01
N ARG A 82 10.42 8.69 -0.06
CA ARG A 82 11.24 7.48 -0.15
C ARG A 82 10.40 6.25 -0.37
N HIS A 83 10.81 5.46 -1.36
CA HIS A 83 10.17 4.20 -1.74
C HIS A 83 11.20 3.10 -1.63
N LEU A 84 10.91 2.12 -0.78
CA LEU A 84 11.68 0.89 -0.70
C LEU A 84 11.03 -0.14 -1.61
N LEU A 85 11.77 -0.62 -2.60
CA LEU A 85 11.39 -1.70 -3.50
C LEU A 85 12.18 -2.95 -3.12
N VAL A 86 11.48 -4.05 -2.86
CA VAL A 86 12.09 -5.34 -2.53
C VAL A 86 11.50 -6.43 -3.39
N ARG A 87 12.33 -7.40 -3.80
CA ARG A 87 11.83 -8.63 -4.41
C ARG A 87 10.99 -9.40 -3.40
N THR A 88 10.06 -10.19 -3.90
CA THR A 88 9.32 -11.14 -3.08
C THR A 88 9.74 -12.58 -3.41
N ALA A 89 9.36 -13.52 -2.55
CA ALA A 89 9.55 -14.95 -2.81
C ALA A 89 8.79 -15.42 -4.06
N ASN A 90 7.79 -14.65 -4.52
CA ASN A 90 7.23 -14.79 -5.85
C ASN A 90 7.98 -13.83 -6.82
N PRO A 91 8.84 -14.34 -7.73
CA PRO A 91 9.73 -13.50 -8.53
C PRO A 91 9.00 -12.58 -9.51
N ASP A 92 7.71 -12.83 -9.80
CA ASP A 92 6.87 -11.96 -10.62
C ASP A 92 6.56 -10.61 -9.96
N TRP A 93 6.71 -10.51 -8.63
CA TRP A 93 6.24 -9.38 -7.85
C TRP A 93 7.37 -8.67 -7.08
N THR A 94 7.36 -7.35 -7.17
CA THR A 94 8.12 -6.44 -6.32
C THR A 94 7.19 -5.80 -5.30
N ALA A 95 7.55 -5.86 -4.02
CA ALA A 95 6.85 -5.13 -2.97
C ALA A 95 7.40 -3.71 -2.83
N VAL A 96 6.52 -2.76 -2.54
CA VAL A 96 6.86 -1.34 -2.36
C VAL A 96 6.31 -0.82 -1.04
N PHE A 97 7.19 -0.17 -0.28
CA PHE A 97 6.90 0.52 0.97
C PHE A 97 7.28 1.99 0.83
N THR A 98 6.60 2.87 1.58
CA THR A 98 6.87 4.31 1.59
C THR A 98 7.10 4.82 3.00
N ASN A 99 7.87 5.89 3.15
CA ASN A 99 8.11 6.55 4.43
C ASN A 99 7.05 7.57 4.85
N HIS A 100 5.87 7.59 4.22
CA HIS A 100 4.81 8.53 4.59
C HIS A 100 4.28 8.29 6.02
N TRP A 101 4.28 9.31 6.88
CA TRP A 101 4.01 9.15 8.31
C TRP A 101 2.60 8.69 8.70
N ARG A 102 1.58 8.85 7.85
CA ARG A 102 0.23 8.31 8.14
C ARG A 102 0.04 6.87 7.71
N GLY A 103 1.03 6.31 7.00
CA GLY A 103 0.81 5.20 6.11
C GLY A 103 -0.11 5.62 4.96
N GLY A 104 0.15 5.08 3.79
CA GLY A 104 -0.60 5.46 2.61
C GLY A 104 -0.37 4.46 1.51
N ARG A 105 -1.29 4.41 0.56
CA ARG A 105 -1.04 3.74 -0.70
C ARG A 105 0.18 4.42 -1.32
N SER A 106 1.18 3.65 -1.73
CA SER A 106 2.32 4.25 -2.40
C SER A 106 1.82 4.94 -3.68
N HIS A 107 2.10 6.24 -3.80
CA HIS A 107 1.82 6.97 -5.03
C HIS A 107 2.53 6.33 -6.24
N LEU A 108 3.63 5.60 -6.01
CA LEU A 108 4.38 4.88 -7.03
C LEU A 108 3.51 3.75 -7.59
N ALA A 109 2.84 3.00 -6.71
CA ALA A 109 1.94 1.91 -7.10
C ALA A 109 0.80 2.38 -8.01
N ALA A 110 0.15 3.50 -7.66
CA ALA A 110 -0.89 4.07 -8.52
C ALA A 110 -0.33 4.53 -9.89
N GLN A 111 0.84 5.20 -9.88
CA GLN A 111 1.49 5.62 -11.13
C GLN A 111 1.93 4.43 -12.00
N MET A 112 2.29 3.29 -11.40
CA MET A 112 2.60 2.05 -12.12
C MET A 112 1.36 1.41 -12.73
N GLY A 113 0.25 1.37 -11.98
CA GLY A 113 -1.04 0.93 -12.50
C GLY A 113 -1.47 1.73 -13.72
N MET A 114 -1.39 3.05 -13.63
CA MET A 114 -1.65 3.96 -14.76
C MET A 114 -0.57 3.93 -15.86
N GLY A 115 0.56 3.28 -15.59
CA GLY A 115 1.66 3.05 -16.55
C GLY A 115 1.57 1.70 -17.25
N GLY A 116 0.45 0.99 -17.13
CA GLY A 116 0.23 -0.30 -17.79
C GLY A 116 0.86 -1.49 -17.07
N LEU A 117 1.27 -1.33 -15.81
CA LEU A 117 1.71 -2.46 -14.98
C LEU A 117 0.56 -2.99 -14.13
N ARG A 118 0.56 -4.30 -13.89
CA ARG A 118 -0.37 -4.89 -12.92
C ARG A 118 0.09 -4.57 -11.51
N VAL A 119 -0.79 -4.00 -10.69
CA VAL A 119 -0.45 -3.56 -9.33
C VAL A 119 -1.51 -4.00 -8.34
N VAL A 120 -1.09 -4.55 -7.22
CA VAL A 120 -1.97 -4.91 -6.09
C VAL A 120 -1.62 -4.03 -4.91
N THR A 121 -2.60 -3.52 -4.18
CA THR A 121 -2.37 -2.90 -2.86
C THR A 121 -3.29 -3.53 -1.84
N ALA A 122 -2.69 -4.14 -0.83
CA ALA A 122 -3.38 -4.72 0.32
C ALA A 122 -3.24 -3.76 1.50
N THR A 123 -4.38 -3.33 2.04
CA THR A 123 -4.45 -2.47 3.24
C THR A 123 -5.12 -3.25 4.35
N ASP A 124 -4.47 -3.33 5.51
CA ASP A 124 -5.06 -3.89 6.72
C ASP A 124 -4.77 -2.99 7.92
N VAL A 125 -5.83 -2.42 8.45
CA VAL A 125 -5.83 -1.57 9.63
C VAL A 125 -6.86 -2.11 10.58
N PRO A 126 -6.45 -2.62 11.75
CA PRO A 126 -7.40 -3.04 12.75
C PRO A 126 -8.10 -1.82 13.35
N HIS A 127 -9.35 -2.02 13.77
CA HIS A 127 -10.09 -1.01 14.53
C HIS A 127 -9.55 -0.96 15.96
N THR A 128 -8.85 0.11 16.30
CA THR A 128 -8.25 0.32 17.63
C THR A 128 -8.77 1.58 18.32
N ILE A 129 -9.75 2.27 17.73
CA ILE A 129 -10.19 3.54 18.27
C ILE A 129 -10.73 3.39 19.70
N ASN A 130 -10.17 4.21 20.58
CA ASN A 130 -10.67 4.43 21.91
C ASN A 130 -11.48 5.71 21.91
N LEU A 131 -12.81 5.59 21.90
CA LEU A 131 -13.74 6.72 21.84
C LEU A 131 -13.56 7.72 23.00
N LEU A 132 -13.12 7.25 24.17
CA LEU A 132 -12.88 8.11 25.34
C LEU A 132 -11.62 8.98 25.19
N ARG A 133 -10.64 8.50 24.41
CA ARG A 133 -9.37 9.20 24.20
C ARG A 133 -9.27 9.85 22.82
N THR A 134 -10.29 9.67 21.97
CA THR A 134 -10.30 10.09 20.55
C THR A 134 -9.01 9.72 19.81
N ARG A 135 -8.44 8.57 20.15
CA ARG A 135 -7.15 8.06 19.65
C ARG A 135 -7.30 6.64 19.13
N GLY A 136 -6.46 6.29 18.15
CA GLY A 136 -6.46 4.98 17.50
C GLY A 136 -7.09 5.04 16.11
N ASP A 137 -7.17 3.89 15.48
CA ASP A 137 -7.60 3.76 14.09
C ASP A 137 -9.05 3.34 13.99
N TRP A 138 -9.76 4.00 13.07
CA TRP A 138 -11.12 3.58 12.70
C TRP A 138 -11.15 2.20 12.03
N GLY A 139 -10.03 1.68 11.55
CA GLY A 139 -9.98 0.38 10.90
C GLY A 139 -10.44 0.45 9.45
N ASP A 140 -9.67 -0.20 8.59
CA ASP A 140 -9.83 -0.19 7.15
C ASP A 140 -9.22 -1.47 6.58
N ARG A 141 -9.96 -2.14 5.70
CA ARG A 141 -9.44 -3.28 4.96
C ARG A 141 -9.83 -3.14 3.52
N SER A 142 -8.83 -3.14 2.64
CA SER A 142 -9.08 -3.03 1.21
C SER A 142 -8.07 -3.82 0.39
N LEU A 143 -8.54 -4.31 -0.74
CA LEU A 143 -7.71 -4.82 -1.82
C LEU A 143 -7.97 -3.97 -3.06
N VAL A 144 -6.91 -3.40 -3.61
CA VAL A 144 -6.92 -2.63 -4.84
C VAL A 144 -6.10 -3.38 -5.86
N LEU A 145 -6.64 -3.60 -7.05
CA LEU A 145 -5.97 -4.23 -8.17
C LEU A 145 -6.08 -3.33 -9.39
N TRP A 146 -4.94 -2.92 -9.91
CA TRP A 146 -4.79 -2.25 -11.19
C TRP A 146 -4.40 -3.29 -12.23
N GLU A 147 -5.10 -3.31 -13.35
CA GLU A 147 -4.82 -4.21 -14.47
C GLU A 147 -4.71 -3.41 -15.76
N PRO A 148 -3.80 -3.80 -16.67
CA PRO A 148 -3.86 -3.33 -18.05
C PRO A 148 -5.23 -3.67 -18.65
N TRP A 149 -5.79 -2.75 -19.41
CA TRP A 149 -7.11 -2.87 -20.01
C TRP A 149 -7.07 -2.39 -21.46
N PRO A 150 -7.89 -2.94 -22.38
CA PRO A 150 -7.96 -2.43 -23.74
C PRO A 150 -8.21 -0.92 -23.76
N GLU A 151 -7.46 -0.23 -24.62
CA GLU A 151 -7.53 1.21 -24.77
C GLU A 151 -8.98 1.68 -25.02
N ARG A 152 -9.42 2.67 -24.24
CA ARG A 152 -10.77 3.22 -24.31
C ARG A 152 -10.74 4.74 -24.22
N GLN A 153 -11.59 5.38 -25.03
CA GLN A 153 -11.86 6.80 -24.91
C GLN A 153 -12.86 7.06 -23.78
N VAL A 154 -12.48 7.95 -22.86
CA VAL A 154 -13.32 8.49 -21.78
C VAL A 154 -13.38 10.02 -21.89
N ARG A 155 -14.23 10.66 -21.08
CA ARG A 155 -14.46 12.11 -21.14
C ARG A 155 -13.17 12.94 -20.96
N HIS A 156 -12.14 12.40 -20.31
CA HIS A 156 -10.92 13.12 -19.94
C HIS A 156 -9.66 12.57 -20.61
N GLY A 157 -9.82 11.82 -21.70
CA GLY A 157 -8.71 11.29 -22.50
C GLY A 157 -8.85 9.81 -22.76
N THR A 158 -7.72 9.15 -22.94
CA THR A 158 -7.63 7.73 -23.24
C THR A 158 -7.12 6.98 -22.03
N VAL A 159 -7.79 5.87 -21.67
CA VAL A 159 -7.43 5.01 -20.55
C VAL A 159 -7.20 3.59 -21.06
N ASP A 160 -6.10 3.00 -20.65
CA ASP A 160 -5.62 1.65 -20.99
C ASP A 160 -5.42 0.79 -19.74
N TRP A 161 -6.12 1.12 -18.66
CA TRP A 161 -6.07 0.42 -17.39
C TRP A 161 -7.43 0.35 -16.70
N MET A 162 -7.58 -0.63 -15.82
CA MET A 162 -8.77 -0.88 -15.00
C MET A 162 -8.36 -0.92 -13.52
N LEU A 163 -9.15 -0.29 -12.66
CA LEU A 163 -9.05 -0.36 -11.21
C LEU A 163 -10.19 -1.22 -10.67
N HIS A 164 -9.85 -2.30 -10.00
CA HIS A 164 -10.76 -3.08 -9.16
C HIS A 164 -10.47 -2.78 -7.69
N HIS A 165 -11.49 -2.40 -6.94
CA HIS A 165 -11.35 -2.03 -5.55
C HIS A 165 -12.45 -2.67 -4.70
N VAL A 166 -12.05 -3.52 -3.77
CA VAL A 166 -12.91 -4.07 -2.72
C VAL A 166 -12.48 -3.47 -1.40
N GLN A 167 -13.42 -2.91 -0.64
CA GLN A 167 -13.15 -2.29 0.65
C GLN A 167 -14.24 -2.61 1.67
N ALA A 168 -13.82 -2.90 2.90
CA ALA A 168 -14.66 -2.87 4.09
C ALA A 168 -13.95 -2.07 5.19
N GLY A 169 -14.56 -0.96 5.58
CA GLY A 169 -14.12 -0.13 6.71
C GLY A 169 -15.13 -0.16 7.85
N VAL A 170 -14.70 0.28 9.04
CA VAL A 170 -15.62 0.65 10.13
C VAL A 170 -15.99 2.14 9.95
N GLY A 171 -17.26 2.49 10.16
CA GLY A 171 -17.74 3.87 10.04
C GLY A 171 -18.34 4.20 8.67
N ASP A 172 -18.26 5.47 8.25
CA ASP A 172 -19.03 6.02 7.13
C ASP A 172 -18.65 5.47 5.75
N ARG A 173 -17.48 4.84 5.62
CA ARG A 173 -17.05 4.20 4.36
C ARG A 173 -17.76 2.88 4.10
N GLY A 174 -18.28 2.24 5.16
CA GLY A 174 -19.04 0.99 5.06
C GLY A 174 -18.35 -0.11 4.26
N TRP A 175 -19.15 -0.80 3.45
CA TRP A 175 -18.70 -1.81 2.49
C TRP A 175 -18.92 -1.27 1.10
N PHE A 176 -17.94 -1.42 0.19
CA PHE A 176 -18.16 -1.23 -1.24
C PHE A 176 -17.23 -2.07 -2.13
N PHE A 177 -17.67 -2.27 -3.36
CA PHE A 177 -16.89 -2.78 -4.49
C PHE A 177 -17.06 -1.78 -5.62
N HIS A 178 -15.95 -1.49 -6.30
CA HIS A 178 -15.90 -0.64 -7.45
C HIS A 178 -14.97 -1.25 -8.50
N ALA A 179 -15.42 -1.28 -9.75
CA ALA A 179 -14.57 -1.55 -10.91
C ALA A 179 -14.73 -0.39 -11.91
N GLY A 180 -13.62 0.18 -12.35
CA GLY A 180 -13.64 1.30 -13.29
C GLY A 180 -12.28 1.92 -13.56
N SER A 181 -12.27 2.98 -14.36
CA SER A 181 -11.07 3.75 -14.70
C SER A 181 -10.73 4.83 -13.66
N GLY A 182 -11.42 4.89 -12.51
CA GLY A 182 -11.20 5.89 -11.46
C GLY A 182 -11.53 7.36 -11.82
N TYR A 183 -11.69 7.69 -13.10
CA TYR A 183 -12.00 9.04 -13.61
C TYR A 183 -13.49 9.27 -13.87
N THR A 184 -14.32 8.26 -13.67
CA THR A 184 -15.73 8.25 -14.03
C THR A 184 -16.52 7.37 -13.05
N ASP A 185 -17.77 7.74 -12.76
CA ASP A 185 -18.77 6.78 -12.23
C ASP A 185 -19.29 5.94 -13.41
N GLU A 186 -18.37 5.25 -14.10
CA GLU A 186 -18.69 4.44 -15.28
C GLU A 186 -19.59 3.24 -14.92
N ARG A 187 -19.73 2.92 -13.62
CA ARG A 187 -20.50 1.80 -13.05
C ARG A 187 -20.41 0.56 -13.93
N LEU A 188 -19.20 0.20 -14.32
CA LEU A 188 -19.00 -0.97 -15.14
C LEU A 188 -19.41 -2.18 -14.30
N ASP A 189 -20.35 -2.96 -14.82
CA ASP A 189 -20.75 -4.23 -14.24
C ASP A 189 -19.69 -5.29 -14.53
N ILE A 190 -18.48 -5.04 -14.02
CA ILE A 190 -17.32 -5.91 -14.19
C ILE A 190 -17.12 -6.66 -12.87
N PRO A 191 -17.17 -8.00 -12.88
CA PRO A 191 -16.93 -8.78 -11.67
C PRO A 191 -15.48 -8.59 -11.20
N PHE A 192 -15.25 -8.79 -9.91
CA PHE A 192 -13.88 -8.85 -9.40
C PHE A 192 -13.16 -10.06 -10.02
N PRO A 193 -11.92 -9.90 -10.52
CA PRO A 193 -11.23 -10.94 -11.31
C PRO A 193 -10.87 -12.18 -10.49
N LEU A 194 -10.90 -12.09 -9.15
CA LEU A 194 -10.69 -13.22 -8.25
C LEU A 194 -12.00 -13.91 -7.85
N GLY A 195 -13.13 -13.57 -8.49
CA GLY A 195 -14.44 -14.02 -8.08
C GLY A 195 -14.85 -13.43 -6.73
N ARG A 196 -15.66 -14.19 -5.97
CA ARG A 196 -16.21 -13.75 -4.69
C ARG A 196 -15.27 -14.13 -3.55
N VAL A 197 -14.44 -13.17 -3.13
CA VAL A 197 -13.52 -13.29 -1.97
C VAL A 197 -14.09 -12.62 -0.71
N TRP A 198 -15.40 -12.41 -0.63
CA TRP A 198 -16.09 -11.73 0.48
C TRP A 198 -17.43 -12.41 0.79
N ASP A 199 -17.95 -12.18 2.00
CA ASP A 199 -19.25 -12.68 2.42
C ASP A 199 -20.34 -11.59 2.33
N GLU A 200 -21.12 -11.61 1.26
CA GLU A 200 -22.25 -10.68 1.08
C GLU A 200 -23.36 -10.84 2.13
N ARG A 201 -23.46 -12.00 2.79
CA ARG A 201 -24.50 -12.28 3.78
C ARG A 201 -24.17 -11.73 5.16
N ALA A 202 -22.91 -11.35 5.41
CA ALA A 202 -22.52 -10.79 6.67
C ALA A 202 -23.26 -9.46 6.95
N LEU A 203 -23.82 -9.34 8.15
CA LEU A 203 -24.65 -8.18 8.53
C LEU A 203 -23.83 -6.90 8.72
N ARG A 204 -22.59 -7.03 9.22
CA ARG A 204 -21.69 -5.90 9.46
C ARG A 204 -20.73 -5.76 8.30
N ALA A 205 -20.54 -4.54 7.80
CA ALA A 205 -19.62 -4.23 6.70
C ALA A 205 -18.22 -4.85 6.91
N VAL A 206 -17.69 -4.73 8.11
CA VAL A 206 -16.37 -5.22 8.54
C VAL A 206 -16.21 -6.74 8.50
N HIS A 207 -17.32 -7.49 8.41
CA HIS A 207 -17.31 -8.96 8.32
C HIS A 207 -17.56 -9.45 6.89
N LYS A 208 -18.04 -8.57 6.01
CA LYS A 208 -18.17 -8.92 4.60
C LYS A 208 -16.80 -9.08 3.95
N PHE A 209 -15.80 -8.27 4.32
CA PHE A 209 -14.41 -8.43 3.87
C PHE A 209 -13.45 -8.26 5.05
N ASP A 210 -13.18 -9.39 5.74
CA ASP A 210 -12.30 -9.45 6.90
C ASP A 210 -10.85 -9.80 6.53
N HIS A 211 -9.99 -10.01 7.53
CA HIS A 211 -8.57 -10.31 7.32
C HIS A 211 -8.37 -11.61 6.52
N ASP A 212 -9.12 -12.66 6.83
CA ASP A 212 -8.99 -13.96 6.18
C ASP A 212 -9.37 -13.84 4.69
N HIS A 213 -10.40 -13.04 4.38
CA HIS A 213 -10.77 -12.71 3.00
C HIS A 213 -9.65 -11.96 2.24
N LEU A 214 -8.98 -11.00 2.88
CA LEU A 214 -7.85 -10.28 2.28
C LEU A 214 -6.66 -11.21 2.04
N VAL A 215 -6.32 -12.06 3.02
CA VAL A 215 -5.27 -13.07 2.90
C VAL A 215 -5.56 -14.01 1.74
N GLU A 216 -6.79 -14.52 1.65
CA GLU A 216 -7.19 -15.42 0.59
C GLU A 216 -7.11 -14.75 -0.79
N ALA A 217 -7.61 -13.52 -0.91
CA ALA A 217 -7.53 -12.77 -2.16
C ALA A 217 -6.07 -12.51 -2.59
N CYS A 218 -5.18 -12.16 -1.64
CA CYS A 218 -3.75 -12.04 -1.92
C CYS A 218 -3.12 -13.37 -2.33
N ARG A 219 -3.48 -14.47 -1.66
CA ARG A 219 -2.98 -15.81 -1.96
C ARG A 219 -3.35 -16.26 -3.37
N MET A 220 -4.58 -15.96 -3.83
CA MET A 220 -5.02 -16.23 -5.20
C MET A 220 -4.20 -15.49 -6.27
N LEU A 221 -3.55 -14.37 -5.89
CA LEU A 221 -2.62 -13.62 -6.73
C LEU A 221 -1.14 -14.05 -6.55
N GLY A 222 -0.90 -15.06 -5.71
CA GLY A 222 0.45 -15.53 -5.36
C GLY A 222 1.21 -14.60 -4.42
N LEU A 223 0.50 -13.81 -3.60
CA LEU A 223 1.06 -12.85 -2.64
C LEU A 223 0.87 -13.35 -1.20
N ARG A 224 1.83 -13.04 -0.32
CA ARG A 224 1.77 -13.32 1.12
C ARG A 224 2.14 -12.07 1.93
N PRO A 225 1.32 -11.00 1.89
CA PRO A 225 1.70 -9.69 2.41
C PRO A 225 2.02 -9.65 3.91
N PHE A 226 1.46 -10.56 4.69
CA PHE A 226 1.61 -10.58 6.14
C PHE A 226 2.72 -11.55 6.63
N ASP A 227 3.36 -12.28 5.71
CA ASP A 227 4.44 -13.21 6.02
C ASP A 227 5.79 -12.50 5.84
N ALA A 228 6.59 -12.38 6.90
CA ALA A 228 7.88 -11.68 6.81
C ALA A 228 8.87 -12.37 5.86
N ASP A 229 8.83 -13.70 5.76
CA ASP A 229 9.69 -14.51 4.88
C ASP A 229 9.35 -14.37 3.39
N PHE A 230 8.24 -13.70 3.06
CA PHE A 230 7.85 -13.44 1.69
C PHE A 230 8.70 -12.35 1.04
N TYR A 231 9.36 -11.51 1.83
CA TYR A 231 10.04 -10.32 1.35
C TYR A 231 11.56 -10.48 1.37
N ALA A 232 12.23 -9.90 0.36
CA ALA A 232 13.68 -9.86 0.22
C ALA A 232 14.33 -11.23 0.42
N PRO A 233 13.97 -12.25 -0.39
CA PRO A 233 14.60 -13.57 -0.31
C PRO A 233 16.12 -13.52 -0.60
N ASP A 234 16.59 -12.44 -1.20
CA ASP A 234 17.97 -12.10 -1.52
C ASP A 234 18.61 -11.10 -0.54
N ALA A 235 17.93 -10.76 0.57
CA ALA A 235 18.40 -9.81 1.59
C ALA A 235 18.73 -8.40 1.04
N ALA A 236 18.11 -8.01 -0.08
CA ALA A 236 18.41 -6.77 -0.79
C ALA A 236 17.14 -5.96 -1.12
N GLY A 237 17.35 -4.66 -1.34
CA GLY A 237 16.31 -3.74 -1.81
C GLY A 237 16.90 -2.51 -2.50
N LEU A 238 16.03 -1.78 -3.19
CA LEU A 238 16.35 -0.48 -3.79
C LEU A 238 15.55 0.61 -3.09
N ILE A 239 16.23 1.70 -2.74
CA ILE A 239 15.57 2.93 -2.29
C ILE A 239 15.57 3.92 -3.45
N LEU A 240 14.39 4.37 -3.84
CA LEU A 240 14.19 5.53 -4.68
C LEU A 240 13.80 6.73 -3.81
N GLU A 241 14.55 7.82 -3.89
CA GLU A 241 14.35 8.99 -3.04
C GLU A 241 14.71 10.32 -3.72
N ARG A 242 14.20 11.44 -3.18
CA ARG A 242 14.67 12.79 -3.55
C ARG A 242 16.17 12.93 -3.31
N SER A 243 16.82 13.75 -4.14
CA SER A 243 18.27 14.02 -4.03
C SER A 243 18.58 15.44 -3.55
N ASP A 244 17.59 16.34 -3.59
CA ASP A 244 17.67 17.70 -3.07
C ASP A 244 17.62 17.73 -1.53
N LEU A 245 17.91 18.91 -0.98
CA LEU A 245 17.83 19.14 0.46
C LEU A 245 16.37 19.20 0.91
N PRO A 246 16.03 18.67 2.10
CA PRO A 246 14.70 18.83 2.68
C PRO A 246 14.29 20.30 2.73
N ALA A 247 13.02 20.59 2.43
CA ALA A 247 12.53 21.95 2.54
C ALA A 247 12.52 22.40 4.01
N PRO A 248 12.68 23.71 4.33
CA PRO A 248 12.71 24.19 5.71
C PRO A 248 11.46 23.84 6.54
N ASP A 249 10.31 23.65 5.89
CA ASP A 249 9.03 23.29 6.48
C ASP A 249 8.70 21.79 6.38
N GLU A 250 9.60 20.98 5.81
CA GLU A 250 9.43 19.54 5.68
C GLU A 250 9.57 18.86 7.04
N ARG A 251 8.50 18.20 7.49
CA ARG A 251 8.47 17.55 8.80
C ARG A 251 8.95 16.12 8.70
N SER A 252 9.66 15.70 9.75
CA SER A 252 10.06 14.31 9.95
C SER A 252 9.44 13.76 11.23
N TYR A 253 9.14 12.46 11.22
CA TYR A 253 8.48 11.77 12.31
C TYR A 253 9.19 10.45 12.64
N THR A 254 9.28 10.14 13.93
CA THR A 254 9.62 8.79 14.39
C THR A 254 8.43 7.84 14.19
N LEU A 255 8.68 6.53 14.20
CA LEU A 255 7.59 5.54 14.23
C LEU A 255 6.67 5.73 15.44
N ALA A 256 7.25 6.06 16.61
CA ALA A 256 6.48 6.30 17.84
C ALA A 256 5.57 7.53 17.70
N GLN A 257 6.06 8.63 17.11
CA GLN A 257 5.27 9.82 16.81
C GLN A 257 4.13 9.50 15.83
N ALA A 258 4.43 8.79 14.74
CA ALA A 258 3.43 8.39 13.74
C ALA A 258 2.33 7.48 14.32
N ARG A 259 2.67 6.66 15.33
CA ARG A 259 1.72 5.82 16.07
C ARG A 259 1.00 6.56 17.21
N GLY A 260 1.34 7.82 17.46
CA GLY A 260 0.75 8.64 18.53
C GLY A 260 1.20 8.23 19.95
N GLU A 261 2.31 7.51 20.05
CA GLU A 261 2.95 7.07 21.30
C GLU A 261 3.85 8.17 21.89
N GLU A 262 4.41 9.00 21.01
CA GLU A 262 5.23 10.17 21.33
C GLU A 262 4.56 11.46 20.83
N ARG A 263 4.89 12.60 21.45
CA ARG A 263 4.43 13.92 20.99
C ARG A 263 5.22 14.34 19.76
N VAL A 264 4.52 14.99 18.82
CA VAL A 264 5.14 15.71 17.71
C VAL A 264 5.50 17.10 18.23
N ASP A 265 6.79 17.41 18.28
CA ASP A 265 7.25 18.76 18.57
C ASP A 265 6.82 19.68 17.42
N ARG A 266 6.12 20.76 17.76
CA ARG A 266 5.53 21.71 16.80
C ARG A 266 6.42 22.91 16.59
#